data_AF-A0AA88EM12-F1
#
_entry.id   AF-A0AA88EM12-F1
#
_cell.length_a   1.000
_cell.length_b   1.000
_cell.length_c   1.000
_cell.angle_alpha   90.00
_cell.angle_beta   90.00
_cell.angle_gamma   90.00
#
_symmetry.space_group_name_H-M   'P 1'
#
loop_
_entity.id
_entity.type
_entity.pdbx_description
1 polymer ?
#
loop_
_entity_poly.entity_id
_entity_poly.type
_entity_poly.pdbx_seq_one_letter_code
_entity_poly.pdbx_strand_id
1 'polypeptide(L)'
;STIPSRIGDLTNLNHRNLSFASFWGEVPVAISCLRNLVTLDLSSNSVLEGTNLVIRNLSALVQNLSKLQELHLDGSNISAPWNGWCQALSSLLPNLRVLSLSCCYVPGPLDESL
;
A
#
# COMPACT_ATOMS: atom_id res chain seq x y z
N SER A 1 4.91 2.85 -16.07
CA SER A 1 4.89 4.31 -15.76
C SER A 1 4.89 4.48 -14.26
N THR A 2 5.19 5.66 -13.69
CA THR A 2 4.95 5.93 -12.27
C THR A 2 3.48 6.27 -12.00
N ILE A 3 3.02 6.12 -10.75
CA ILE A 3 1.70 6.61 -10.33
C ILE A 3 1.82 8.13 -10.11
N PRO A 4 1.02 8.96 -10.82
CA PRO A 4 1.10 10.41 -10.67
C PRO A 4 0.51 10.86 -9.34
N SER A 5 1.10 11.89 -8.71
CA SER A 5 0.58 12.47 -7.47
C SER A 5 -0.85 13.03 -7.59
N ARG A 6 -1.26 13.46 -8.80
CA ARG A 6 -2.63 13.88 -9.12
C ARG A 6 -3.69 12.79 -8.89
N ILE A 7 -3.29 11.54 -8.66
CA ILE A 7 -4.22 10.48 -8.21
C ILE A 7 -5.00 10.92 -6.97
N GLY A 8 -4.40 11.74 -6.09
CA GLY A 8 -5.04 12.26 -4.88
C GLY A 8 -6.21 13.22 -5.12
N ASP A 9 -6.33 13.81 -6.32
CA ASP A 9 -7.43 14.71 -6.68
C ASP A 9 -8.75 13.96 -6.86
N LEU A 10 -8.67 12.64 -6.99
CA LEU A 10 -9.79 11.76 -7.30
C LEU A 10 -10.57 11.35 -6.03
N THR A 11 -10.93 12.31 -5.18
CA THR A 11 -11.41 12.08 -3.80
C THR A 11 -12.79 11.41 -3.67
N ASN A 12 -13.61 11.41 -4.72
CA ASN A 12 -14.97 10.85 -4.73
C ASN A 12 -15.02 9.33 -4.90
N LEU A 13 -13.88 8.64 -4.80
CA LEU A 13 -13.76 7.27 -5.28
C LEU A 13 -13.67 6.27 -4.15
N ASN A 14 -14.47 5.20 -4.30
CA ASN A 14 -14.70 4.21 -3.24
C ASN A 14 -13.93 2.91 -3.48
N HIS A 15 -13.64 2.57 -4.74
CA HIS A 15 -12.86 1.38 -5.11
C HIS A 15 -11.75 1.78 -6.07
N ARG A 16 -10.50 1.37 -5.77
CA ARG A 16 -9.34 1.59 -6.64
C ARG A 16 -8.55 0.31 -6.77
N ASN A 17 -8.64 -0.28 -7.95
CA ASN A 17 -7.78 -1.37 -8.36
C ASN A 17 -6.68 -0.79 -9.28
N LEU A 18 -5.43 -0.80 -8.82
CA LEU A 18 -4.24 -0.47 -9.62
C LEU A 18 -3.33 -1.70 -9.82
N SER A 19 -3.86 -2.90 -9.53
CA SER A 19 -3.14 -4.16 -9.64
C SER A 19 -2.63 -4.40 -11.05
N PHE A 20 -1.44 -4.98 -11.17
CA PHE A 20 -0.88 -5.47 -12.43
C PHE A 20 -0.81 -4.42 -13.57
N ALA A 21 -0.89 -3.13 -13.24
CA ALA A 21 -0.87 -2.05 -14.22
C ALA A 21 0.55 -1.64 -14.68
N SER A 22 1.55 -2.48 -14.39
CA SER A 22 2.99 -2.23 -14.67
C SER A 22 3.47 -0.86 -14.19
N PHE A 23 2.89 -0.38 -13.08
CA PHE A 23 3.43 0.79 -12.39
C PHE A 23 4.76 0.43 -11.74
N TRP A 24 5.68 1.39 -11.73
CA TRP A 24 7.01 1.23 -11.13
C TRP A 24 7.37 2.50 -10.35
N GLY A 25 8.38 2.39 -9.48
CA GLY A 25 8.84 3.52 -8.67
C GLY A 25 8.02 3.70 -7.39
N GLU A 26 8.18 4.86 -6.76
CA GLU A 26 7.58 5.13 -5.45
C GLU A 26 6.07 5.36 -5.56
N VAL A 27 5.33 4.73 -4.64
CA VAL A 27 3.89 4.97 -4.48
C VAL A 27 3.69 6.35 -3.83
N PRO A 28 2.98 7.29 -4.48
CA PRO A 28 2.82 8.63 -3.94
C PRO A 28 1.90 8.63 -2.71
N VAL A 29 2.31 9.36 -1.66
CA VAL A 29 1.50 9.58 -0.45
C VAL A 29 0.14 10.23 -0.73
N ALA A 30 -0.03 10.84 -1.90
CA ALA A 30 -1.30 11.41 -2.37
C ALA A 30 -2.45 10.39 -2.44
N ILE A 31 -2.19 9.08 -2.45
CA ILE A 31 -3.22 8.05 -2.27
C ILE A 31 -3.98 8.23 -0.95
N SER A 32 -3.32 8.74 0.10
CA SER A 32 -3.98 9.06 1.38
C SER A 32 -5.09 10.11 1.25
N CYS A 33 -5.15 10.89 0.17
CA CYS A 33 -6.24 11.84 -0.08
C CYS A 33 -7.56 11.13 -0.46
N LEU A 34 -7.51 9.85 -0.82
CA LEU A 34 -8.65 9.04 -1.24
C LEU A 34 -9.41 8.46 -0.04
N ARG A 35 -9.94 9.34 0.82
CA ARG A 35 -10.54 9.00 2.13
C ARG A 35 -11.75 8.06 2.05
N ASN A 36 -12.34 7.91 0.87
CA ASN A 36 -13.50 7.05 0.66
C ASN A 36 -13.15 5.62 0.23
N LEU A 37 -11.87 5.28 0.09
CA LEU A 37 -11.45 3.95 -0.32
C LEU A 37 -11.89 2.87 0.65
N VAL A 38 -12.46 1.82 0.07
CA VAL A 38 -12.79 0.55 0.72
C VAL A 38 -11.77 -0.52 0.35
N THR A 39 -11.33 -0.53 -0.91
CA THR A 39 -10.31 -1.46 -1.42
C THR A 39 -9.18 -0.68 -2.06
N LEU A 40 -7.94 -0.98 -1.67
CA LEU A 40 -6.72 -0.49 -2.28
C LEU A 40 -5.86 -1.70 -2.70
N ASP A 41 -5.72 -1.86 -4.01
CA ASP A 41 -4.86 -2.88 -4.59
C ASP A 41 -3.68 -2.24 -5.33
N LEU A 42 -2.49 -2.44 -4.78
CA LEU A 42 -1.19 -2.03 -5.31
C LEU A 42 -0.32 -3.24 -5.66
N SER A 43 -0.93 -4.41 -5.84
CA SER A 43 -0.20 -5.62 -6.19
C SER A 43 0.53 -5.46 -7.53
N SER A 44 1.76 -5.98 -7.58
CA SER A 44 2.62 -5.94 -8.75
C SER A 44 3.18 -7.32 -9.07
N ASN A 45 3.52 -7.52 -10.35
CA ASN A 45 4.22 -8.73 -10.77
C ASN A 45 5.70 -8.59 -10.39
N SER A 46 6.06 -9.05 -9.19
CA SER A 46 7.44 -9.07 -8.68
C SER A 46 8.40 -9.95 -9.50
N VAL A 47 7.87 -10.76 -10.41
CA VAL A 47 8.63 -11.68 -11.28
C VAL A 47 9.41 -10.94 -12.38
N LEU A 48 9.09 -9.67 -12.65
CA LEU A 48 9.79 -8.85 -13.64
C LEU A 48 10.78 -7.90 -12.94
N GLU A 49 12.07 -8.21 -13.02
CA GLU A 49 13.14 -7.32 -12.54
C GLU A 49 12.94 -5.90 -13.11
N GLY A 50 12.78 -4.91 -12.21
CA GLY A 50 12.66 -3.50 -12.58
C GLY A 50 11.25 -2.88 -12.55
N THR A 51 10.19 -3.65 -12.29
CA THR A 51 8.80 -3.12 -12.18
C THR A 51 8.25 -3.10 -10.76
N ASN A 52 9.10 -2.87 -9.77
CA ASN A 52 8.68 -2.91 -8.37
C ASN A 52 8.11 -1.56 -7.94
N LEU A 53 6.86 -1.56 -7.47
CA LEU A 53 6.33 -0.47 -6.67
C LEU A 53 7.08 -0.43 -5.33
N VAL A 54 7.51 0.76 -4.94
CA VAL A 54 8.22 0.99 -3.68
C VAL A 54 7.32 1.72 -2.70
N ILE A 55 7.08 1.09 -1.55
CA ILE A 55 6.33 1.68 -0.44
C ILE A 55 7.34 2.12 0.61
N ARG A 56 7.66 3.42 0.62
CA ARG A 56 8.66 3.99 1.55
C ARG A 56 8.11 4.28 2.95
N ASN A 57 6.83 4.62 3.05
CA ASN A 57 6.19 4.98 4.32
C ASN A 57 4.72 4.55 4.29
N LEU A 58 4.44 3.36 4.84
CA LEU A 58 3.08 2.84 4.91
C LEU A 58 2.17 3.74 5.73
N SER A 59 2.62 4.18 6.90
CA SER A 59 1.81 5.00 7.82
C SER A 59 1.29 6.26 7.13
N ALA A 60 2.15 6.97 6.39
CA ALA A 60 1.76 8.14 5.62
C ALA A 60 0.83 7.79 4.45
N LEU A 61 1.07 6.65 3.77
CA LEU A 61 0.25 6.19 2.66
C LEU A 61 -1.20 5.92 3.08
N VAL A 62 -1.40 5.36 4.27
CA VAL A 62 -2.71 4.90 4.74
C VAL A 62 -3.37 5.79 5.80
N GLN A 63 -2.71 6.89 6.21
CA GLN A 63 -3.10 7.73 7.35
C GLN A 63 -4.58 8.17 7.38
N ASN A 64 -5.17 8.45 6.22
CA ASN A 64 -6.53 8.96 6.12
C ASN A 64 -7.50 7.97 5.47
N LEU A 65 -7.12 6.69 5.38
CA LEU A 65 -7.90 5.64 4.73
C LEU A 65 -8.74 4.86 5.75
N SER A 66 -9.44 5.56 6.65
CA SER A 66 -10.17 4.93 7.76
C SER A 66 -11.32 4.01 7.34
N LYS A 67 -11.82 4.14 6.09
CA LYS A 67 -12.85 3.27 5.50
C LYS A 67 -12.28 2.02 4.82
N LEU A 68 -10.95 1.91 4.71
CA LEU A 68 -10.31 0.81 4.00
C LEU A 68 -10.57 -0.51 4.72
N GLN A 69 -11.01 -1.50 3.96
CA GLN A 69 -11.30 -2.86 4.41
C GLN A 69 -10.34 -3.87 3.80
N GLU A 70 -9.82 -3.57 2.60
CA GLU A 70 -8.98 -4.49 1.84
C GLU A 70 -7.72 -3.76 1.35
N LEU A 71 -6.56 -4.31 1.70
CA LEU A 71 -5.24 -3.80 1.29
C LEU A 71 -4.42 -4.93 0.68
N HIS A 72 -4.11 -4.81 -0.61
CA HIS A 72 -3.30 -5.78 -1.35
C HIS A 72 -2.00 -5.12 -1.79
N LEU A 73 -0.86 -5.64 -1.32
CA LEU A 73 0.47 -5.13 -1.64
C LEU A 73 1.36 -6.22 -2.27
N ASP A 74 0.77 -7.30 -2.76
CA ASP A 74 1.49 -8.47 -3.25
C ASP A 74 2.58 -8.08 -4.27
N GLY A 75 3.77 -8.66 -4.13
CA GLY A 75 4.90 -8.39 -5.01
C GLY A 75 5.51 -6.99 -4.91
N SER A 76 5.03 -6.12 -4.00
CA SER A 76 5.61 -4.79 -3.81
C SER A 76 6.93 -4.84 -3.02
N ASN A 77 7.84 -3.89 -3.31
CA ASN A 77 9.02 -3.68 -2.49
C ASN A 77 8.67 -2.76 -1.32
N ILE A 78 8.65 -3.34 -0.13
CA ILE A 78 8.37 -2.63 1.10
C ILE A 78 9.72 -2.27 1.71
N SER A 79 10.21 -1.07 1.41
CA SER A 79 11.48 -0.56 1.96
C SER A 79 11.30 0.18 3.30
N ALA A 80 10.05 0.37 3.74
CA ALA A 80 9.74 0.93 5.05
C ALA A 80 10.17 -0.08 6.14
N PRO A 81 10.84 0.38 7.21
CA PRO A 81 11.21 -0.52 8.29
C PRO A 81 9.92 -1.06 8.94
N TRP A 82 9.88 -2.37 9.21
CA TRP A 82 8.68 -3.06 9.69
C TRP A 82 8.23 -2.57 11.08
N ASN A 83 9.14 -1.93 11.81
CA ASN A 83 8.88 -1.30 13.09
C ASN A 83 7.84 -0.17 12.96
N GLY A 84 6.60 -0.49 13.31
CA GLY A 84 5.46 0.43 13.19
C GLY A 84 4.44 0.05 12.12
N TRP A 85 4.64 -1.03 11.35
CA TRP A 85 3.64 -1.57 10.44
C TRP A 85 2.40 -2.04 11.19
N CYS A 86 2.58 -2.93 12.18
CA CYS A 86 1.48 -3.43 12.99
C CYS A 86 0.74 -2.28 13.68
N GLN A 87 1.48 -1.29 14.19
CA GLN A 87 0.88 -0.10 14.80
C GLN A 87 0.11 0.75 13.79
N ALA A 88 0.65 0.98 12.59
CA ALA A 88 -0.02 1.73 11.54
C ALA A 88 -1.30 1.03 11.07
N LEU A 89 -1.24 -0.28 10.81
CA LEU A 89 -2.39 -1.07 10.40
C LEU A 89 -3.47 -1.10 11.49
N SER A 90 -3.07 -1.35 12.75
CA SER A 90 -3.98 -1.41 13.89
C SER A 90 -4.64 -0.07 14.20
N SER A 91 -3.88 1.03 14.19
CA SER A 91 -4.38 2.35 14.60
C SER A 91 -5.02 3.16 13.48
N LEU A 92 -4.53 3.07 12.25
CA LEU A 92 -4.98 3.89 11.12
C LEU A 92 -6.04 3.19 10.27
N LEU A 93 -6.09 1.86 10.30
CA LEU A 93 -7.01 1.05 9.49
C LEU A 93 -7.93 0.19 10.37
N PRO A 94 -8.77 0.79 11.24
CA PRO A 94 -9.60 0.06 12.19
C PRO A 94 -10.65 -0.86 11.54
N ASN A 95 -10.93 -0.67 10.25
CA ASN A 95 -11.89 -1.45 9.48
C ASN A 95 -11.23 -2.51 8.58
N LEU A 96 -9.91 -2.68 8.64
CA LEU A 96 -9.19 -3.62 7.78
C LEU A 96 -9.59 -5.06 8.09
N ARG A 97 -9.93 -5.80 7.04
CA ARG A 97 -10.37 -7.21 7.08
C ARG A 97 -9.51 -8.11 6.22
N VAL A 98 -9.00 -7.57 5.12
CA VAL A 98 -8.14 -8.30 4.18
C VAL A 98 -6.82 -7.56 4.06
N LEU A 99 -5.74 -8.28 4.34
CA LEU A 99 -4.37 -7.83 4.13
C LEU A 99 -3.64 -8.90 3.33
N SER A 100 -3.15 -8.54 2.15
CA SER A 100 -2.38 -9.45 1.28
C SER A 100 -0.97 -8.92 1.06
N LEU A 101 0.02 -9.76 1.36
CA LEU A 101 1.46 -9.44 1.39
C LEU A 101 2.32 -10.53 0.71
N SER A 102 1.72 -11.29 -0.20
CA SER A 102 2.37 -12.41 -0.88
C SER A 102 3.53 -11.91 -1.73
N CYS A 103 4.65 -12.63 -1.74
CA CYS A 103 5.82 -12.30 -2.55
C CYS A 103 6.38 -10.88 -2.34
N CYS A 104 6.10 -10.23 -1.20
CA CYS A 104 6.73 -8.98 -0.82
C CYS A 104 8.20 -9.21 -0.46
N TYR A 105 9.07 -8.30 -0.92
CA TYR A 105 10.44 -8.26 -0.42
C TYR A 105 10.46 -7.58 0.94
N VAL A 106 10.72 -8.34 2.00
CA VAL A 106 10.79 -7.86 3.38
C VAL A 106 12.27 -7.87 3.82
N PRO A 107 12.92 -6.69 3.93
CA PRO A 107 14.28 -6.65 4.47
C PRO A 107 14.24 -6.76 6.00
N GLY A 108 14.43 -7.98 6.52
CA GLY A 108 14.64 -8.25 7.94
C GLY A 108 13.62 -9.22 8.57
N PRO A 109 13.89 -9.70 9.80
CA PRO A 109 12.95 -10.56 10.51
C PRO A 109 11.66 -9.79 10.81
N LEU A 110 10.52 -10.47 10.71
CA LEU A 110 9.26 -10.01 11.33
C LEU A 110 9.57 -9.76 12.81
N ASP A 111 9.21 -8.57 13.31
CA ASP A 111 9.40 -8.20 14.72
C ASP A 111 8.91 -9.34 15.63
N GLU A 112 9.73 -9.73 16.62
CA GLU A 112 9.47 -10.87 17.52
C GLU A 112 8.25 -10.63 18.43
N SER A 113 7.65 -9.44 18.38
CA SER A 113 6.49 -9.05 19.19
C SER A 113 5.12 -9.44 18.59
N LEU A 114 5.08 -10.37 17.64
CA LEU A 114 3.85 -10.96 17.10
C LEU A 114 3.25 -11.98 18.09
#